data_AF-A0A1D1W9S6-F1
#
_entry.id   AF-A0A1D1W9S6-F1
#
_cell.length_a   1.000
_cell.length_b   1.000
_cell.length_c   1.000
_cell.angle_alpha   90.00
_cell.angle_beta   90.00
_cell.angle_gamma   90.00
#
_symmetry.space_group_name_H-M   'P 1'
#
loop_
_entity.id
_entity.type
_entity.pdbx_description
1 polymer ?
#
loop_
_entity_poly.entity_id
_entity_poly.type
_entity_poly.pdbx_seq_one_letter_code
_entity_poly.pdbx_strand_id
1 'polypeptide(L)'
;MEYNRTKAGVDTLDQLTGNYSCRRKTSRWPMALFYDILDISTLDAYIIWCEINPGWNSTLPTKRRMFLQDVSKKMMQRQLLRRSTTP
;
A
#
# COMPACT_ATOMS: atom_id res chain seq x y z
N MET A 1 12.15 -1.95 30.84
CA MET A 1 11.94 -0.78 29.94
C MET A 1 11.77 -1.19 28.47
N GLU A 2 12.08 -2.43 28.08
CA GLU A 2 12.03 -2.95 26.70
C GLU A 2 10.61 -3.12 26.13
N TYR A 3 9.61 -3.41 26.98
CA TYR A 3 8.21 -3.55 26.57
C TYR A 3 7.67 -2.33 25.81
N ASN A 4 8.00 -1.12 26.26
CA ASN A 4 7.54 0.11 25.63
C ASN A 4 8.18 0.34 24.25
N ARG A 5 9.33 -0.31 23.96
CA ARG A 5 10.03 -0.19 22.68
C ARG A 5 9.39 -1.05 21.59
N THR A 6 8.81 -2.20 21.94
CA THR A 6 8.26 -3.16 20.98
C THR A 6 6.74 -3.13 20.86
N LYS A 7 6.01 -2.62 21.88
CA LYS A 7 4.54 -2.59 21.89
C LYS A 7 3.91 -1.76 20.76
N ALA A 8 4.65 -0.80 20.21
CA ALA A 8 4.12 0.15 19.22
C ALA A 8 4.03 -0.41 17.79
N GLY A 9 4.52 -1.63 17.53
CA GLY A 9 4.59 -2.17 16.17
C GLY A 9 3.21 -2.26 15.48
N VAL A 10 2.21 -2.80 16.19
CA VAL A 10 0.83 -2.94 15.67
C VAL A 10 0.18 -1.57 15.49
N ASP A 11 0.29 -0.69 16.48
CA ASP A 11 -0.26 0.68 16.39
C ASP A 11 0.35 1.48 15.22
N THR A 12 1.65 1.27 14.96
CA THR A 12 2.35 1.90 13.83
C THR A 12 1.84 1.35 12.50
N LEU A 13 1.63 0.03 12.41
CA LEU A 13 1.04 -0.59 11.22
C LEU A 13 -0.36 -0.02 10.94
N ASP A 14 -1.22 0.03 11.96
CA ASP A 14 -2.58 0.56 11.86
C ASP A 14 -2.60 2.03 11.43
N GLN A 15 -1.69 2.85 11.98
CA GLN A 15 -1.56 4.24 11.56
C GLN A 15 -1.11 4.36 10.10
N LEU A 16 -0.16 3.53 9.68
CA LEU A 16 0.37 3.54 8.32
C LEU A 16 -0.69 3.07 7.31
N THR A 17 -1.39 1.96 7.56
CA THR A 17 -2.45 1.47 6.67
C THR A 17 -3.62 2.46 6.63
N GLY A 18 -4.00 3.06 7.76
CA GLY A 18 -5.04 4.09 7.83
C GLY A 18 -4.78 5.33 6.96
N ASN A 19 -3.54 5.80 6.89
CA ASN A 19 -3.18 7.00 6.11
C ASN A 19 -3.31 6.83 4.58
N TYR A 20 -3.26 5.59 4.08
CA TYR A 20 -3.36 5.27 2.65
C TYR A 20 -4.26 4.06 2.43
N SER A 21 -5.45 4.08 3.03
CA SER A 21 -6.38 2.96 2.97
C SER A 21 -7.23 2.96 1.69
N CYS A 22 -7.43 1.77 1.13
CA CYS A 22 -8.38 1.51 0.05
C CYS A 22 -9.78 1.11 0.55
N ARG A 23 -10.02 1.13 1.87
CA ARG A 23 -11.32 0.84 2.47
C ARG A 23 -12.43 1.71 1.89
N ARG A 24 -13.57 1.08 1.61
CA ARG A 24 -14.82 1.73 1.22
C ARG A 24 -15.95 1.22 2.11
N LYS A 25 -16.97 2.06 2.33
CA LYS A 25 -18.19 1.63 3.01
C LYS A 25 -18.81 0.46 2.24
N THR A 26 -18.93 -0.69 2.90
CA THR A 26 -19.49 -1.91 2.33
C THR A 26 -20.32 -2.63 3.37
N SER A 27 -21.42 -3.25 2.96
CA SER A 27 -22.23 -4.15 3.79
C SER A 27 -21.80 -5.61 3.69
N ARG A 28 -20.80 -5.91 2.86
CA ARG A 28 -20.33 -7.27 2.59
C ARG A 28 -19.00 -7.50 3.32
N TRP A 29 -19.02 -8.31 4.37
CA TRP A 29 -17.83 -8.60 5.18
C TRP A 29 -16.61 -9.10 4.38
N PRO A 30 -16.74 -9.94 3.33
CA PRO A 30 -15.56 -10.40 2.58
C PRO A 30 -14.86 -9.26 1.86
N MET A 31 -15.63 -8.23 1.44
CA MET A 31 -15.08 -7.06 0.79
C MET A 31 -14.28 -6.18 1.77
N ALA A 32 -14.75 -6.08 3.01
CA ALA A 32 -14.01 -5.38 4.06
C ALA A 32 -12.66 -6.06 4.32
N LEU A 33 -12.66 -7.40 4.47
CA LEU A 33 -11.43 -8.18 4.61
C LEU A 33 -10.49 -8.01 3.41
N PHE A 34 -11.04 -8.00 2.19
CA PHE A 34 -10.24 -7.80 0.99
C PHE A 34 -9.52 -6.43 0.98
N TYR A 35 -10.19 -5.37 1.41
CA TYR A 35 -9.54 -4.06 1.55
C TYR A 35 -8.40 -4.08 2.56
N ASP A 36 -8.58 -4.75 3.69
CA ASP A 36 -7.55 -4.86 4.72
C ASP A 36 -6.33 -5.63 4.21
N ILE A 37 -6.55 -6.72 3.48
CA ILE A 37 -5.48 -7.49 2.83
C ILE A 37 -4.72 -6.62 1.83
N LEU A 38 -5.42 -5.82 1.02
CA LEU A 38 -4.77 -4.92 0.05
C LEU A 38 -3.90 -3.86 0.73
N ASP A 39 -4.41 -3.22 1.80
CA ASP A 39 -3.70 -2.17 2.51
C ASP A 39 -2.40 -2.70 3.15
N ILE A 40 -2.46 -3.87 3.79
CA ILE A 40 -1.30 -4.55 4.39
C ILE A 40 -0.31 -4.97 3.31
N SER A 41 -0.77 -5.69 2.28
CA SER A 41 0.10 -6.22 1.21
C SER A 41 0.86 -5.11 0.50
N THR A 42 0.24 -3.95 0.31
CA THR A 42 0.89 -2.84 -0.39
C THR A 42 1.92 -2.12 0.49
N LEU A 43 1.70 -2.09 1.80
CA LEU A 43 2.69 -1.59 2.75
C LEU A 43 3.90 -2.53 2.82
N ASP A 44 3.68 -3.85 2.88
CA ASP A 44 4.74 -4.85 2.90
C ASP A 44 5.59 -4.78 1.63
N ALA A 45 4.93 -4.71 0.46
CA ALA A 45 5.62 -4.54 -0.82
C ALA A 45 6.45 -3.25 -0.87
N TYR A 46 5.96 -2.17 -0.27
CA TYR A 46 6.69 -0.91 -0.17
C TYR A 46 7.94 -1.02 0.73
N ILE A 47 7.82 -1.69 1.88
CA ILE A 47 8.96 -1.94 2.78
C ILE A 47 10.03 -2.76 2.05
N ILE A 48 9.63 -3.88 1.44
CA ILE A 48 10.54 -4.75 0.66
C ILE A 48 11.23 -3.95 -0.45
N TRP A 49 10.47 -3.11 -1.17
CA TRP A 49 11.04 -2.26 -2.23
C TRP A 49 12.10 -1.28 -1.70
N CYS A 50 11.84 -0.64 -0.55
CA CYS A 50 12.79 0.26 0.09
C CYS A 50 14.05 -0.45 0.60
N GLU A 51 13.92 -1.66 1.13
CA GLU A 51 15.07 -2.47 1.57
C GLU A 51 15.96 -2.87 0.39
N ILE A 52 15.35 -3.25 -0.75
CA ILE A 52 16.09 -3.61 -1.97
C ILE A 52 16.68 -2.36 -2.64
N ASN A 53 16.04 -1.19 -2.53
CA ASN A 53 16.41 0.04 -3.23
C ASN A 53 16.57 1.23 -2.26
N PRO A 54 17.62 1.26 -1.43
CA PRO A 54 17.77 2.27 -0.37
C PRO A 54 17.93 3.72 -0.89
N GLY A 55 18.44 3.88 -2.12
CA GLY A 55 18.58 5.19 -2.76
C GLY A 55 17.33 5.70 -3.50
N TRP A 56 16.28 4.88 -3.62
CA TRP A 56 15.10 5.25 -4.39
C TRP A 56 14.26 6.29 -3.65
N ASN A 57 14.20 7.52 -4.20
CA ASN A 57 13.42 8.63 -3.65
C ASN A 57 13.71 8.91 -2.17
N SER A 58 14.95 8.70 -1.72
CA SER A 58 15.36 8.77 -0.30
C SER A 58 15.15 10.14 0.34
N THR A 59 15.15 11.21 -0.46
CA THR A 59 14.96 12.60 -0.02
C THR A 59 13.50 13.07 -0.07
N LEU A 60 12.59 12.30 -0.66
CA LEU A 60 11.20 12.76 -0.88
C LEU A 60 10.27 12.33 0.27
N PRO A 61 9.55 13.27 0.90
CA PRO A 61 8.58 12.94 1.96
C PRO A 61 7.38 12.14 1.43
N THR A 62 7.16 12.13 0.11
CA THR A 62 6.02 11.49 -0.57
C THR A 62 6.36 10.13 -1.20
N LYS A 63 7.53 9.54 -0.89
CA LYS A 63 8.01 8.29 -1.50
C LYS A 63 6.98 7.14 -1.49
N ARG A 64 6.23 6.97 -0.40
CA ARG A 64 5.18 5.94 -0.29
C ARG A 64 4.03 6.21 -1.27
N ARG A 65 3.59 7.46 -1.39
CA ARG A 65 2.53 7.84 -2.35
C ARG A 65 2.98 7.59 -3.79
N MET A 66 4.23 7.91 -4.12
CA MET A 66 4.78 7.66 -5.46
C MET A 66 4.82 6.16 -5.75
N PHE A 67 5.26 5.35 -4.78
CA PHE A 67 5.25 3.89 -4.92
C PHE A 67 3.84 3.36 -5.21
N LEU A 68 2.84 3.79 -4.43
CA LEU A 68 1.44 3.39 -4.63
C LEU A 68 0.91 3.80 -6.02
N GLN A 69 1.25 5.00 -6.49
CA GLN A 69 0.88 5.47 -7.83
C GLN A 69 1.52 4.65 -8.94
N ASP A 70 2.79 4.29 -8.80
CA ASP A 70 3.48 3.50 -9.82
C ASP A 70 3.00 2.06 -9.86
N VAL A 71 2.78 1.44 -8.69
CA VAL A 71 2.22 0.08 -8.59
C VAL A 71 0.83 0.04 -9.21
N SER A 72 -0.06 0.96 -8.83
CA SER A 72 -1.42 1.00 -9.37
C SER A 72 -1.44 1.20 -10.89
N LYS A 73 -0.62 2.11 -11.44
CA LYS A 73 -0.49 2.29 -12.90
C LYS A 73 -0.03 1.02 -13.59
N LYS A 74 1.00 0.34 -13.07
CA LYS A 74 1.51 -0.91 -13.63
C LYS A 74 0.46 -2.03 -13.61
N MET A 75 -0.29 -2.17 -12.52
CA MET A 75 -1.37 -3.17 -12.42
C MET A 75 -2.50 -2.89 -13.43
N MET A 76 -2.85 -1.62 -13.64
CA MET A 76 -3.91 -1.24 -14.57
C MET A 76 -3.49 -1.29 -16.04
N GLN A 77 -2.19 -1.19 -16.34
CA GLN A 77 -1.66 -1.03 -17.70
C GLN A 77 -2.22 -2.03 -18.70
N ARG A 78 -2.23 -3.34 -18.36
CA ARG A 78 -2.76 -4.39 -19.23
C ARG A 78 -4.24 -4.20 -19.53
N GLN A 79 -5.03 -3.80 -18.54
CA GLN A 79 -6.47 -3.59 -18.69
C GLN A 79 -6.77 -2.31 -19.48
N LEU A 80 -5.98 -1.25 -19.28
CA LEU A 80 -6.09 -0.01 -20.04
C LEU A 80 -5.80 -0.24 -21.53
N LEU A 81 -4.71 -0.96 -21.85
CA LEU A 81 -4.37 -1.33 -23.23
C LEU A 81 -5.48 -2.15 -23.89
N ARG A 82 -6.03 -3.13 -23.17
CA ARG A 82 -7.16 -3.93 -23.69
C ARG A 82 -8.38 -3.06 -24.00
N ARG A 83 -8.70 -2.11 -23.13
CA ARG A 83 -9.84 -1.19 -23.31
C ARG A 83 -9.63 -0.23 -24.47
N SER A 84 -8.40 0.26 -24.70
CA SER A 84 -8.12 1.18 -25.80
C SER A 84 -8.22 0.52 -27.19
N THR A 85 -8.06 -0.81 -27.26
CA THR A 85 -8.16 -1.57 -28.52
C THR A 85 -9.56 -2.08 -28.82
N THR A 86 -10.47 -2.11 -27.83
CA THR A 86 -11.89 -2.40 -28.06
C THR A 86 -12.59 -1.12 -28.53
N PRO A 87 -13.21 -1.10 -29.73
CA PRO A 87 -14.00 0.02 -30.23
C PRO A 87 -15.25 0.29 -29.38
#